data_AF-A0A1U7YLX4-F1
#
_entry.id   AF-A0A1U7YLX4-F1
#
_cell.length_a   1.000
_cell.length_b   1.000
_cell.length_c   1.000
_cell.angle_alpha   90.00
_cell.angle_beta   90.00
_cell.angle_gamma   90.00
#
_symmetry.space_group_name_H-M   'P 1'
#
loop_
_entity.id
_entity.type
_entity.pdbx_description
1 polymer ?
#
loop_
_entity_poly.entity_id
_entity_poly.type
_entity_poly.pdbx_seq_one_letter_code
_entity_poly.pdbx_strand_id
1 'polypeptide(L)'
;MISFFTFLSVVAYQLFSTQAVTTIDIRNNCPFTVWAAAIPGGGRRLDYGGKWSLQPKSGQNGNRIWGRTNCNFDASGRGQCQTGDCNGVLECQAFGTVPATLAEFNLDNSNNLDFLDISLVDGFNVPMEFSPTSGNCSVRISCTADIIGQCPNELRIPGGCNDPCTVFNTNEYCCTNGPGSCGPTDFSKFFKERCPDAYSYPLDEPTSLSTCPSATNYRVVFCP
;
A
#
# COMPACT_ATOMS: atom_id res chain seq x y z
N MET A 1 -56.35 46.99 -20.38
CA MET A 1 -55.05 46.65 -21.00
C MET A 1 -54.20 46.03 -19.88
N ILE A 2 -54.26 44.71 -19.74
CA ILE A 2 -53.66 43.96 -18.63
C ILE A 2 -52.46 43.22 -19.22
N SER A 3 -51.26 43.50 -18.71
CA SER A 3 -50.04 42.81 -19.12
C SER A 3 -49.59 41.90 -17.97
N PHE A 4 -49.68 40.59 -18.19
CA PHE A 4 -49.18 39.56 -17.28
C PHE A 4 -47.71 39.27 -17.63
N PHE A 5 -46.78 39.64 -16.76
CA PHE A 5 -45.40 39.16 -16.83
C PHE A 5 -45.30 37.83 -16.07
N THR A 6 -45.12 36.73 -16.80
CA THR A 6 -44.81 35.42 -16.24
C THR A 6 -43.30 35.31 -16.01
N PHE A 7 -42.88 35.21 -14.75
CA PHE A 7 -41.50 34.91 -14.37
C PHE A 7 -41.25 33.40 -14.52
N LEU A 8 -40.41 32.99 -15.48
CA LEU A 8 -39.93 31.60 -15.57
C LEU A 8 -38.78 31.40 -14.55
N SER A 9 -39.04 30.68 -13.46
CA SER A 9 -38.00 30.20 -12.56
C SER A 9 -37.35 28.93 -13.13
N VAL A 10 -36.11 29.03 -13.62
CA VAL A 10 -35.31 27.89 -14.05
C VAL A 10 -34.76 27.19 -12.80
N VAL A 11 -35.34 26.05 -12.43
CA VAL A 11 -34.80 25.17 -11.39
C VAL A 11 -33.70 24.32 -12.02
N ALA A 12 -32.44 24.67 -11.78
CA ALA A 12 -31.30 23.84 -12.13
C ALA A 12 -31.24 22.62 -11.20
N TYR A 13 -31.66 21.45 -11.70
CA TYR A 13 -31.43 20.17 -11.03
C TYR A 13 -29.94 19.87 -11.07
N GLN A 14 -29.26 20.07 -9.94
CA GLN A 14 -27.90 19.57 -9.74
C GLN A 14 -27.98 18.04 -9.68
N LEU A 15 -27.58 17.35 -10.75
CA LEU A 15 -27.37 15.92 -10.73
C LEU A 15 -26.16 15.65 -9.82
N PHE A 16 -26.42 15.30 -8.56
CA PHE A 16 -25.39 14.76 -7.69
C PHE A 16 -25.01 13.38 -8.24
N SER A 17 -23.89 13.31 -8.97
CA SER A 17 -23.25 12.04 -9.27
C SER A 17 -22.73 11.47 -7.95
N THR A 18 -23.41 10.47 -7.40
CA THR A 18 -22.88 9.69 -6.29
C THR A 18 -21.77 8.81 -6.85
N GLN A 19 -20.53 9.32 -6.86
CA GLN A 19 -19.37 8.48 -7.14
C GLN A 19 -19.35 7.36 -6.10
N ALA A 20 -19.27 6.12 -6.58
CA ALA A 20 -19.08 4.98 -5.70
C ALA A 20 -17.74 5.14 -4.98
N VAL A 21 -17.76 5.12 -3.64
CA VAL A 21 -16.57 5.32 -2.82
C VAL A 21 -15.91 3.96 -2.58
N THR A 22 -14.70 3.77 -3.12
CA THR A 22 -13.88 2.60 -2.81
C THR A 22 -13.50 2.61 -1.33
N THR A 23 -13.73 1.48 -0.68
CA THR A 23 -13.32 1.23 0.71
C THR A 23 -12.19 0.21 0.74
N ILE A 24 -11.16 0.48 1.54
CA ILE A 24 -10.08 -0.46 1.84
C ILE A 24 -10.11 -0.79 3.33
N ASP A 25 -10.44 -2.02 3.66
CA ASP A 25 -10.42 -2.51 5.04
C ASP A 25 -9.04 -3.06 5.38
N ILE A 26 -8.39 -2.50 6.38
CA ILE A 26 -7.10 -2.94 6.91
C ILE A 26 -7.36 -3.75 8.17
N ARG A 27 -6.76 -4.94 8.25
CA ARG A 27 -6.92 -5.87 9.38
C ARG A 27 -5.57 -6.35 9.88
N ASN A 28 -5.42 -6.41 11.20
CA ASN A 28 -4.29 -7.09 11.83
C ASN A 28 -4.68 -8.50 12.28
N ASN A 29 -4.08 -9.52 11.66
CA ASN A 29 -4.15 -10.93 12.10
C ASN A 29 -2.84 -11.39 12.76
N CYS A 30 -1.82 -10.54 12.83
CA CYS A 30 -0.56 -10.87 13.47
C CYS A 30 -0.76 -11.11 14.97
N PRO A 31 -0.01 -12.06 15.58
CA PRO A 31 -0.07 -12.31 17.02
C PRO A 31 0.56 -11.18 17.86
N PHE A 32 0.82 -10.02 17.26
CA PHE A 32 1.41 -8.83 17.86
C PHE A 32 0.71 -7.58 17.33
N THR A 33 0.82 -6.47 18.08
CA THR A 33 0.28 -5.17 17.65
C THR A 33 1.04 -4.66 16.42
N VAL A 34 0.29 -4.20 15.42
CA VAL A 34 0.80 -3.48 14.25
C VAL A 34 0.26 -2.06 14.28
N TRP A 35 1.12 -1.08 14.02
CA TRP A 35 0.69 0.29 13.79
C TRP A 35 0.54 0.47 12.28
N ALA A 36 -0.66 0.18 11.78
CA ALA A 36 -1.00 0.40 10.38
C ALA A 36 -0.72 1.85 9.99
N ALA A 37 -0.26 2.05 8.76
CA ALA A 37 0.03 3.34 8.19
C ALA A 37 -0.47 3.37 6.75
N ALA A 38 -0.89 4.55 6.31
CA ALA A 38 -1.36 4.77 4.96
C ALA A 38 -1.06 6.19 4.48
N ILE A 39 -0.66 6.30 3.22
CA ILE A 39 -0.57 7.57 2.50
C ILE A 39 -1.41 7.44 1.23
N PRO A 40 -2.48 8.22 1.08
CA PRO A 40 -3.12 9.03 2.11
C PRO A 40 -3.82 8.15 3.17
N GLY A 41 -3.97 8.66 4.40
CA GLY A 41 -4.81 8.02 5.42
C GLY A 41 -4.35 8.25 6.86
N GLY A 42 -3.05 8.42 7.09
CA GLY A 42 -2.49 8.60 8.43
C GLY A 42 -2.00 7.28 9.02
N GLY A 43 -2.34 7.00 10.27
CA GLY A 43 -1.97 5.73 10.89
C GLY A 43 -2.82 5.35 12.10
N ARG A 44 -2.88 4.05 12.39
CA ARG A 44 -3.71 3.52 13.48
C ARG A 44 -3.04 2.34 14.16
N ARG A 45 -3.05 2.34 15.50
CA ARG A 45 -2.66 1.17 16.29
C ARG A 45 -3.72 0.08 16.18
N LEU A 46 -3.34 -1.11 15.72
CA LEU A 46 -4.21 -2.28 15.59
C LEU A 46 -3.64 -3.44 16.41
N ASP A 47 -4.36 -3.82 17.47
CA ASP A 47 -4.10 -5.09 18.16
C ASP A 47 -4.57 -6.28 17.32
N TYR A 48 -4.33 -7.52 17.79
CA TYR A 48 -4.83 -8.73 17.14
C TYR A 48 -6.35 -8.64 16.91
N GLY A 49 -6.78 -8.87 15.67
CA GLY A 49 -8.18 -8.75 15.24
C GLY A 49 -8.65 -7.31 15.01
N GLY A 50 -7.81 -6.31 15.28
CA GLY A 50 -8.09 -4.90 15.06
C GLY A 50 -8.31 -4.56 13.58
N LYS A 51 -9.15 -3.55 13.33
CA LYS A 51 -9.55 -3.12 11.99
C LYS A 51 -9.47 -1.61 11.82
N TRP A 52 -9.22 -1.18 10.59
CA TRP A 52 -9.26 0.21 10.16
C TRP A 52 -9.82 0.27 8.74
N SER A 53 -10.78 1.16 8.48
CA SER A 53 -11.32 1.35 7.14
C SER A 53 -10.84 2.67 6.57
N LEU A 54 -10.37 2.65 5.33
CA LEU A 54 -9.94 3.80 4.54
C LEU A 54 -10.90 4.04 3.38
N GLN A 55 -11.09 5.31 3.05
CA GLN A 55 -11.84 5.77 1.88
C GLN A 55 -10.94 6.72 1.07
N PRO A 56 -9.91 6.19 0.40
CA PRO A 56 -9.02 7.00 -0.43
C PRO A 56 -9.77 7.60 -1.62
N LYS A 57 -9.27 8.74 -2.11
CA LYS A 57 -9.81 9.40 -3.30
C LYS A 57 -9.27 8.75 -4.57
N SER A 58 -10.11 8.66 -5.59
CA SER A 58 -9.72 8.27 -6.94
C SER A 58 -8.78 9.28 -7.60
N GLY A 59 -7.97 8.81 -8.56
CA GLY A 59 -7.09 9.64 -9.40
C GLY A 59 -5.80 10.11 -8.74
N GLN A 60 -5.44 9.56 -7.57
CA GLN A 60 -4.16 9.83 -6.90
C GLN A 60 -3.16 8.70 -7.14
N ASN A 61 -1.90 9.07 -7.36
CA ASN A 61 -0.80 8.13 -7.60
C ASN A 61 0.10 8.00 -6.37
N GLY A 62 0.73 6.83 -6.24
CA GLY A 62 1.73 6.55 -5.21
C GLY A 62 1.12 6.31 -3.84
N ASN A 63 -0.10 5.77 -3.78
CA ASN A 63 -0.74 5.47 -2.51
C ASN A 63 -0.18 4.17 -1.93
N ARG A 64 0.04 4.16 -0.62
CA ARG A 64 0.68 3.05 0.09
C ARG A 64 -0.04 2.74 1.38
N ILE A 65 -0.13 1.45 1.73
CA ILE A 65 -0.48 0.94 3.06
C ILE A 65 0.63 0.02 3.53
N TRP A 66 1.04 0.15 4.79
CA TRP A 66 2.06 -0.74 5.38
C TRP A 66 1.86 -0.94 6.88
N GLY A 67 2.52 -1.97 7.41
CA GLY A 67 2.55 -2.29 8.82
C GLY A 67 3.83 -1.76 9.48
N ARG A 68 3.70 -1.06 10.61
CA ARG A 68 4.83 -0.65 11.45
C ARG A 68 4.90 -1.51 12.70
N THR A 69 6.11 -1.88 13.13
CA THR A 69 6.32 -2.79 14.25
C THR A 69 7.09 -2.14 15.39
N ASN A 70 6.86 -2.66 16.60
CA ASN A 70 7.54 -2.26 17.84
C ASN A 70 7.59 -0.74 18.03
N CYS A 71 6.44 -0.08 17.84
CA CYS A 71 6.32 1.36 18.01
C CYS A 71 6.06 1.76 19.45
N ASN A 72 6.55 2.93 19.82
CA ASN A 72 6.19 3.62 21.05
C ASN A 72 5.86 5.08 20.73
N PHE A 73 4.65 5.51 21.06
CA PHE A 73 4.18 6.88 20.85
C PHE A 73 3.70 7.48 22.17
N ASP A 74 3.99 8.76 22.38
CA ASP A 74 3.43 9.54 23.48
C ASP A 74 1.96 9.94 23.21
N ALA A 75 1.36 10.65 24.16
CA ALA A 75 -0.03 11.12 24.06
C ALA A 75 -0.27 12.13 22.92
N SER A 76 0.79 12.75 22.39
CA SER A 76 0.72 13.63 21.21
C SER A 76 0.88 12.89 19.89
N GLY A 77 1.04 11.56 19.94
CA GLY A 77 1.28 10.73 18.77
C GLY A 77 2.70 10.85 18.22
N ARG A 78 3.67 11.29 19.05
CA ARG A 78 5.09 11.38 18.67
C ARG A 78 5.90 10.26 19.30
N GLY A 79 6.88 9.74 18.57
CA GLY A 79 7.55 8.53 18.98
C GLY A 79 8.42 7.93 17.88
N GLN A 80 8.55 6.61 17.88
CA GLN A 80 9.33 5.89 16.88
C GLN A 80 8.83 4.45 16.75
N CYS A 81 8.92 3.91 15.52
CA CYS A 81 8.78 2.49 15.22
C CYS A 81 10.13 1.84 14.87
N GLN A 82 10.26 0.54 15.12
CA GLN A 82 11.46 -0.20 14.70
C GLN A 82 11.52 -0.39 13.17
N THR A 83 10.37 -0.66 12.55
CA THR A 83 10.24 -0.80 11.09
C THR A 83 9.11 0.07 10.58
N GLY A 84 9.25 0.64 9.37
CA GLY A 84 8.20 1.42 8.72
C GLY A 84 7.91 2.78 9.37
N ASP A 85 8.79 3.30 10.23
CA ASP A 85 8.57 4.59 10.90
C ASP A 85 8.40 5.72 9.88
N CYS A 86 7.47 6.63 10.11
CA CYS A 86 7.11 7.70 9.16
C CYS A 86 7.37 9.09 9.74
N ASN A 87 8.64 9.34 10.11
CA ASN A 87 9.12 10.56 10.77
C ASN A 87 8.63 10.73 12.22
N GLY A 88 8.56 9.62 12.94
CA GLY A 88 8.28 9.60 14.37
C GLY A 88 6.88 10.06 14.75
N VAL A 89 5.91 9.95 13.84
CA VAL A 89 4.51 10.31 14.08
C VAL A 89 3.57 9.12 13.90
N LEU A 90 2.52 9.05 14.72
CA LEU A 90 1.49 8.03 14.60
C LEU A 90 0.71 8.19 13.30
N GLU A 91 0.31 9.43 13.00
CA GLU A 91 -0.47 9.80 11.82
C GLU A 91 0.46 10.16 10.65
N CYS A 92 0.85 9.16 9.86
CA CYS A 92 1.83 9.33 8.79
C CYS A 92 1.42 10.38 7.77
N GLN A 93 2.37 11.26 7.41
CA GLN A 93 2.27 12.25 6.32
C GLN A 93 3.35 12.05 5.24
N ALA A 94 4.20 11.04 5.43
CA ALA A 94 5.29 10.66 4.52
C ALA A 94 5.37 9.13 4.48
N PHE A 95 6.09 8.60 3.50
CA PHE A 95 6.38 7.17 3.41
C PHE A 95 7.21 6.68 4.61
N GLY A 96 7.08 5.40 4.91
CA GLY A 96 7.81 4.75 6.00
C GLY A 96 9.28 4.50 5.65
N THR A 97 10.09 4.38 6.69
CA THR A 97 11.47 3.90 6.60
C THR A 97 11.53 2.42 6.26
N VAL A 98 12.53 2.03 5.46
CA VAL A 98 12.82 0.64 5.09
C VAL A 98 13.35 -0.13 6.33
N PRO A 99 12.95 -1.39 6.56
CA PRO A 99 12.10 -2.22 5.70
C PRO A 99 10.60 -2.07 5.99
N ALA A 100 9.80 -2.06 4.93
CA ALA A 100 8.34 -2.09 5.00
C ALA A 100 7.76 -2.88 3.83
N THR A 101 6.98 -3.93 4.13
CA THR A 101 6.14 -4.58 3.12
C THR A 101 5.02 -3.63 2.74
N LEU A 102 4.90 -3.30 1.45
CA LEU A 102 3.95 -2.31 0.96
C LEU A 102 2.78 -2.98 0.23
N ALA A 103 1.56 -2.52 0.48
CA ALA A 103 0.47 -2.59 -0.49
C ALA A 103 0.41 -1.25 -1.21
N GLU A 104 0.70 -1.24 -2.51
CA GLU A 104 0.62 -0.03 -3.34
C GLU A 104 -0.64 -0.08 -4.20
N PHE A 105 -1.29 1.07 -4.35
CA PHE A 105 -2.53 1.14 -5.12
C PHE A 105 -2.74 2.51 -5.78
N ASN A 106 -3.33 2.51 -6.98
CA ASN A 106 -3.82 3.71 -7.66
C ASN A 106 -5.24 3.45 -8.15
N LEU A 107 -6.22 4.17 -7.59
CA LEU A 107 -7.64 3.95 -7.90
C LEU A 107 -8.10 4.81 -9.06
N ASP A 108 -8.89 4.22 -9.96
CA ASP A 108 -9.49 4.87 -11.13
C ASP A 108 -8.51 5.75 -11.90
N ASN A 109 -7.32 5.20 -12.20
CA ASN A 109 -6.20 5.96 -12.73
C ASN A 109 -6.18 5.99 -14.27
N SER A 110 -6.55 4.87 -14.91
CA SER A 110 -6.58 4.75 -16.36
C SER A 110 -7.61 3.70 -16.79
N ASN A 111 -8.38 3.98 -17.84
CA ASN A 111 -9.34 3.05 -18.44
C ASN A 111 -10.37 2.45 -17.47
N ASN A 112 -10.78 3.18 -16.42
CA ASN A 112 -11.64 2.70 -15.34
C ASN A 112 -11.08 1.45 -14.64
N LEU A 113 -9.76 1.45 -14.42
CA LEU A 113 -9.06 0.40 -13.69
C LEU A 113 -8.36 0.97 -12.45
N ASP A 114 -8.38 0.15 -11.41
CA ASP A 114 -7.52 0.25 -10.25
C ASP A 114 -6.26 -0.60 -10.50
N PHE A 115 -5.10 -0.08 -10.09
CA PHE A 115 -3.81 -0.74 -10.18
C PHE A 115 -3.31 -1.07 -8.79
N LEU A 116 -2.91 -2.32 -8.57
CA LEU A 116 -2.66 -2.87 -7.23
C LEU A 116 -1.43 -3.76 -7.26
N ASP A 117 -0.62 -3.69 -6.21
CA ASP A 117 0.49 -4.59 -6.00
C ASP A 117 0.88 -4.73 -4.52
N ILE A 118 1.64 -5.78 -4.23
CA ILE A 118 2.48 -5.84 -3.03
C ILE A 118 3.91 -5.61 -3.49
N SER A 119 4.64 -4.74 -2.79
CA SER A 119 6.01 -4.39 -3.13
C SER A 119 6.98 -4.67 -1.98
N LEU A 120 8.07 -5.34 -2.34
CA LEU A 120 9.23 -5.64 -1.49
C LEU A 120 10.46 -4.84 -1.93
N VAL A 121 10.27 -3.85 -2.82
CA VAL A 121 11.32 -2.92 -3.25
C VAL A 121 11.82 -2.09 -2.08
N ASP A 122 10.96 -1.83 -1.08
CA ASP A 122 11.29 -1.18 0.19
C ASP A 122 11.44 -2.23 1.33
N GLY A 123 11.78 -3.47 0.99
CA GLY A 123 12.05 -4.56 1.93
C GLY A 123 10.81 -5.27 2.47
N PHE A 124 11.00 -6.07 3.51
CA PHE A 124 9.94 -6.87 4.15
C PHE A 124 10.00 -6.77 5.67
N ASN A 125 8.84 -6.60 6.30
CA ASN A 125 8.73 -6.62 7.76
C ASN A 125 7.49 -7.38 8.29
N VAL A 126 6.36 -7.34 7.58
CA VAL A 126 5.11 -7.96 8.01
C VAL A 126 4.49 -8.70 6.82
N PRO A 127 4.18 -9.99 6.95
CA PRO A 127 3.45 -10.73 5.91
C PRO A 127 2.14 -10.03 5.54
N MET A 128 1.78 -10.04 4.27
CA MET A 128 0.65 -9.23 3.78
C MET A 128 -0.18 -9.96 2.74
N GLU A 129 -1.49 -9.76 2.78
CA GLU A 129 -2.41 -9.99 1.66
C GLU A 129 -3.04 -8.66 1.23
N PHE A 130 -3.19 -8.47 -0.07
CA PHE A 130 -3.99 -7.42 -0.67
C PHE A 130 -4.97 -8.03 -1.68
N SER A 131 -6.27 -7.93 -1.41
CA SER A 131 -7.30 -8.61 -2.18
C SER A 131 -8.60 -7.80 -2.31
N PRO A 132 -9.34 -7.92 -3.43
CA PRO A 132 -10.66 -7.34 -3.59
C PRO A 132 -11.68 -8.06 -2.70
N THR A 133 -12.68 -7.31 -2.26
CA THR A 133 -13.81 -7.79 -1.44
C THR A 133 -15.16 -7.57 -2.11
N SER A 134 -15.18 -6.82 -3.21
CA SER A 134 -16.33 -6.61 -4.07
C SER A 134 -15.87 -6.53 -5.53
N GLY A 135 -16.80 -6.23 -6.44
CA GLY A 135 -16.48 -6.11 -7.85
C GLY A 135 -16.24 -7.46 -8.53
N ASN A 136 -16.25 -7.46 -9.86
CA ASN A 136 -15.89 -8.63 -10.66
C ASN A 136 -14.35 -8.71 -10.77
N CYS A 137 -13.65 -8.76 -9.64
CA CYS A 137 -12.20 -8.94 -9.57
C CYS A 137 -11.85 -10.11 -8.65
N SER A 138 -11.04 -11.04 -9.16
CA SER A 138 -10.62 -12.25 -8.43
C SER A 138 -9.11 -12.31 -8.19
N VAL A 139 -8.42 -11.17 -8.35
CA VAL A 139 -7.00 -11.05 -8.02
C VAL A 139 -6.80 -11.34 -6.54
N ARG A 140 -5.71 -12.00 -6.17
CA ARG A 140 -5.27 -12.08 -4.78
C ARG A 140 -3.75 -12.01 -4.76
N ILE A 141 -3.22 -10.93 -4.18
CA ILE A 141 -1.78 -10.71 -4.06
C ILE A 141 -1.41 -11.02 -2.62
N SER A 142 -0.41 -11.87 -2.41
CA SER A 142 0.02 -12.17 -1.05
C SER A 142 1.52 -12.45 -0.97
N CYS A 143 2.10 -12.07 0.16
CA CYS A 143 3.47 -12.39 0.51
C CYS A 143 3.50 -12.88 1.96
N THR A 144 3.55 -14.21 2.12
CA THR A 144 3.35 -14.89 3.42
C THR A 144 4.52 -15.75 3.86
N ALA A 145 5.56 -15.84 3.03
CA ALA A 145 6.77 -16.59 3.35
C ALA A 145 7.50 -16.01 4.57
N ASP A 146 8.27 -16.87 5.25
CA ASP A 146 9.17 -16.45 6.33
C ASP A 146 10.42 -15.77 5.75
N ILE A 147 10.24 -14.55 5.23
CA ILE A 147 11.34 -13.74 4.68
C ILE A 147 12.29 -13.30 5.79
N ILE A 148 11.80 -12.98 6.99
CA ILE A 148 12.66 -12.52 8.10
C ILE A 148 13.59 -13.65 8.55
N GLY A 149 13.05 -14.85 8.79
CA GLY A 149 13.85 -16.00 9.22
C GLY A 149 14.83 -16.48 8.17
N GLN A 150 14.55 -16.24 6.89
CA GLN A 150 15.38 -16.67 5.76
C GLN A 150 16.22 -15.54 5.14
N CYS A 151 16.13 -14.32 5.69
CA CYS A 151 16.75 -13.13 5.11
C CYS A 151 18.27 -13.35 4.92
N PRO A 152 18.83 -13.05 3.73
CA PRO A 152 20.28 -13.04 3.53
C PRO A 152 20.98 -12.18 4.58
N ASN A 153 22.18 -12.58 4.99
CA ASN A 153 22.88 -11.90 6.08
C ASN A 153 23.16 -10.43 5.77
N GLU A 154 23.40 -10.12 4.50
CA GLU A 154 23.67 -8.78 3.96
C GLU A 154 22.46 -7.84 4.09
N LEU A 155 21.25 -8.40 4.08
CA LEU A 155 20.00 -7.65 4.09
C LEU A 155 19.31 -7.64 5.46
N ARG A 156 19.82 -8.43 6.42
CA ARG A 156 19.16 -8.65 7.71
C ARG A 156 19.26 -7.42 8.62
N ILE A 157 18.13 -7.04 9.19
CA ILE A 157 18.02 -5.97 10.19
C ILE A 157 17.03 -6.40 11.29
N PRO A 158 17.12 -5.86 12.53
CA PRO A 158 16.13 -6.18 13.55
C PRO A 158 14.69 -5.89 13.10
N GLY A 159 13.84 -6.92 13.11
CA GLY A 159 12.42 -6.81 12.76
C GLY A 159 12.09 -6.88 11.26
N GLY A 160 13.07 -7.08 10.37
CA GLY A 160 12.81 -7.13 8.94
C GLY A 160 13.97 -7.62 8.07
N CYS A 161 13.77 -7.51 6.76
CA CYS A 161 14.76 -7.78 5.72
C CYS A 161 14.76 -6.60 4.76
N ASN A 162 15.88 -5.88 4.66
CA ASN A 162 16.01 -4.76 3.72
C ASN A 162 16.01 -5.26 2.28
N ASP A 163 15.68 -4.38 1.35
CA ASP A 163 15.95 -4.58 -0.06
C ASP A 163 17.44 -4.27 -0.37
N PRO A 164 17.99 -4.79 -1.49
CA PRO A 164 19.37 -4.54 -1.85
C PRO A 164 19.66 -3.10 -2.29
N CYS A 165 18.66 -2.33 -2.78
CA CYS A 165 18.88 -0.93 -3.14
C CYS A 165 19.21 -0.10 -1.90
N THR A 166 18.47 -0.28 -0.81
CA THR A 166 18.71 0.39 0.48
C THR A 166 20.09 0.06 1.05
N VAL A 167 20.57 -1.17 0.87
CA VAL A 167 21.87 -1.61 1.44
C VAL A 167 23.05 -1.18 0.57
N PHE A 168 22.97 -1.37 -0.75
CA PHE A 168 24.12 -1.21 -1.63
C PHE A 168 24.12 0.10 -2.41
N ASN A 169 22.95 0.74 -2.58
CA ASN A 169 22.78 2.03 -3.25
C ASN A 169 23.46 2.09 -4.64
N THR A 170 23.27 1.04 -5.45
CA THR A 170 23.80 0.96 -6.81
C THR A 170 22.69 0.93 -7.84
N ASN A 171 22.99 1.33 -9.09
CA ASN A 171 22.03 1.25 -10.18
C ASN A 171 21.53 -0.18 -10.44
N GLU A 172 22.35 -1.19 -10.15
CA GLU A 172 22.00 -2.60 -10.32
C GLU A 172 20.75 -2.97 -9.51
N TYR A 173 20.62 -2.43 -8.29
CA TYR A 173 19.50 -2.73 -7.39
C TYR A 173 18.42 -1.63 -7.40
N CYS A 174 18.81 -0.37 -7.61
CA CYS A 174 17.93 0.79 -7.53
C CYS A 174 17.33 1.23 -8.87
N CYS A 175 17.86 0.73 -10.00
CA CYS A 175 17.36 1.05 -11.35
C CYS A 175 17.32 2.56 -11.69
N THR A 176 18.23 3.35 -11.11
CA THR A 176 18.22 4.82 -11.20
C THR A 176 18.47 5.38 -12.60
N ASN A 177 19.04 4.59 -13.51
CA ASN A 177 19.32 4.98 -14.89
C ASN A 177 18.12 4.76 -15.83
N GLY A 178 16.95 4.39 -15.30
CA GLY A 178 15.69 4.30 -16.05
C GLY A 178 15.37 2.90 -16.60
N PRO A 179 14.31 2.78 -17.42
CA PRO A 179 13.84 1.49 -17.92
C PRO A 179 14.91 0.71 -18.68
N GLY A 180 15.04 -0.58 -18.39
CA GLY A 180 16.04 -1.47 -19.00
C GLY A 180 17.46 -1.34 -18.44
N SER A 181 17.69 -0.48 -17.44
CA SER A 181 19.01 -0.29 -16.83
C SER A 181 19.37 -1.27 -15.71
N CYS A 182 18.43 -2.09 -15.28
CA CYS A 182 18.57 -3.10 -14.25
C CYS A 182 17.69 -4.32 -14.58
N GLY A 183 17.91 -5.42 -13.87
CA GLY A 183 17.10 -6.63 -14.00
C GLY A 183 17.15 -7.45 -12.71
N PRO A 184 16.64 -8.70 -12.75
CA PRO A 184 16.68 -9.58 -11.59
C PRO A 184 18.11 -9.83 -11.10
N THR A 185 18.32 -9.74 -9.79
CA THR A 185 19.58 -10.05 -9.09
C THR A 185 19.36 -11.25 -8.16
N ASP A 186 20.42 -11.79 -7.57
CA ASP A 186 20.25 -12.90 -6.63
C ASP A 186 19.46 -12.49 -5.37
N PHE A 187 19.59 -11.22 -4.95
CA PHE A 187 18.77 -10.66 -3.88
C PHE A 187 17.30 -10.48 -4.27
N SER A 188 17.00 -9.97 -5.47
CA SER A 188 15.59 -9.85 -5.87
C SER A 188 14.94 -11.21 -6.11
N LYS A 189 15.68 -12.19 -6.67
CA LYS A 189 15.21 -13.57 -6.80
C LYS A 189 14.89 -14.20 -5.45
N PHE A 190 15.67 -13.93 -4.39
CA PHE A 190 15.36 -14.39 -3.03
C PHE A 190 13.94 -13.98 -2.60
N PHE A 191 13.56 -12.72 -2.83
CA PHE A 191 12.22 -12.21 -2.53
C PHE A 191 11.18 -12.81 -3.49
N LYS A 192 11.47 -12.85 -4.79
CA LYS A 192 10.53 -13.30 -5.83
C LYS A 192 10.16 -14.77 -5.71
N GLU A 193 11.11 -15.63 -5.39
CA GLU A 193 10.88 -17.07 -5.17
C GLU A 193 9.95 -17.32 -3.98
N ARG A 194 9.94 -16.42 -2.99
CA ARG A 194 9.16 -16.52 -1.76
C ARG A 194 7.79 -15.84 -1.87
N CYS A 195 7.72 -14.78 -2.66
CA CYS A 195 6.52 -14.01 -2.91
C CYS A 195 6.39 -13.72 -4.42
N PRO A 196 5.94 -14.70 -5.22
CA PRO A 196 5.91 -14.60 -6.68
C PRO A 196 5.05 -13.45 -7.20
N ASP A 197 3.99 -13.10 -6.48
CA ASP A 197 3.04 -12.04 -6.86
C ASP A 197 3.53 -10.62 -6.52
N ALA A 198 4.64 -10.48 -5.78
CA ALA A 198 5.13 -9.20 -5.29
C ALA A 198 6.26 -8.63 -6.15
N TYR A 199 6.37 -7.30 -6.21
CA TYR A 199 7.54 -6.63 -6.78
C TYR A 199 8.77 -6.96 -5.93
N SER A 200 9.81 -7.47 -6.57
CA SER A 200 11.09 -7.81 -5.93
C SER A 200 12.23 -6.84 -6.27
N TYR A 201 12.04 -6.02 -7.31
CA TYR A 201 12.93 -4.94 -7.74
C TYR A 201 12.12 -3.90 -8.55
N PRO A 202 12.63 -2.67 -8.76
CA PRO A 202 11.84 -1.55 -9.30
C PRO A 202 11.18 -1.75 -10.67
N LEU A 203 11.71 -2.65 -11.52
CA LEU A 203 11.19 -2.88 -12.88
C LEU A 203 10.56 -4.29 -13.03
N ASP A 204 10.05 -4.88 -11.94
CA ASP A 204 9.40 -6.21 -11.89
C ASP A 204 7.90 -6.18 -12.31
N GLU A 205 7.53 -5.37 -13.30
CA GLU A 205 6.12 -5.13 -13.64
C GLU A 205 5.34 -6.35 -14.17
N PRO A 206 5.88 -7.18 -15.10
CA PRO A 206 5.07 -8.16 -15.83
C PRO A 206 4.41 -9.25 -14.99
N THR A 207 4.88 -9.47 -13.77
CA THR A 207 4.38 -10.52 -12.86
C THR A 207 3.84 -10.01 -11.54
N SER A 208 3.90 -8.70 -11.29
CA SER A 208 3.66 -8.12 -9.97
C SER A 208 2.53 -7.08 -9.96
N LEU A 209 2.20 -6.50 -11.12
CA LEU A 209 1.11 -5.55 -11.25
C LEU A 209 -0.21 -6.25 -11.55
N SER A 210 -1.20 -6.04 -10.68
CA SER A 210 -2.56 -6.51 -10.90
C SER A 210 -3.52 -5.35 -11.18
N THR A 211 -4.62 -5.66 -11.87
CA THR A 211 -5.68 -4.68 -12.13
C THR A 211 -7.04 -5.22 -11.74
N CYS A 212 -7.90 -4.31 -11.28
CA CYS A 212 -9.32 -4.56 -11.01
C CYS A 212 -10.15 -3.43 -11.63
N PRO A 213 -11.46 -3.64 -11.91
CA PRO A 213 -12.35 -2.55 -12.30
C PRO A 213 -12.43 -1.47 -11.22
N SER A 214 -12.54 -0.19 -11.62
CA SER A 214 -12.80 0.91 -10.68
C SER A 214 -14.03 0.64 -9.80
N ALA A 215 -14.08 1.28 -8.63
CA ALA A 215 -15.12 1.10 -7.61
C ALA A 215 -15.14 -0.31 -6.96
N THR A 216 -14.09 -1.09 -7.15
CA THR A 216 -13.83 -2.31 -6.38
C THR A 216 -13.43 -1.92 -4.95
N ASN A 217 -13.96 -2.63 -3.95
CA ASN A 217 -13.53 -2.51 -2.56
C ASN A 217 -12.44 -3.54 -2.27
N TYR A 218 -11.58 -3.25 -1.31
CA TYR A 218 -10.42 -4.08 -1.02
C TYR A 218 -10.25 -4.36 0.47
N ARG A 219 -9.36 -5.30 0.75
CA ARG A 219 -8.83 -5.55 2.08
C ARG A 219 -7.33 -5.72 2.04
N VAL A 220 -6.65 -5.13 3.02
CA VAL A 220 -5.25 -5.41 3.35
C VAL A 220 -5.23 -6.17 4.68
N VAL A 221 -4.54 -7.32 4.72
CA VAL A 221 -4.42 -8.14 5.93
C VAL A 221 -2.96 -8.31 6.29
N PHE A 222 -2.57 -7.86 7.48
CA PHE A 222 -1.28 -8.19 8.07
C PHE A 222 -1.32 -9.58 8.70
N CYS A 223 -0.34 -10.43 8.38
CA CYS A 223 -0.28 -11.85 8.75
C CYS A 223 -1.57 -12.61 8.37
N PRO A 224 -1.92 -12.67 7.06
CA PRO A 224 -3.15 -13.29 6.59
C PRO A 224 -3.29 -14.76 6.99
#